data_AF-A0A849D8L2-F1
#
_entry.id   AF-A0A849D8L2-F1
#
_cell.length_a   1.000
_cell.length_b   1.000
_cell.length_c   1.000
_cell.angle_alpha   90.00
_cell.angle_beta   90.00
_cell.angle_gamma   90.00
#
_symmetry.space_group_name_H-M   'P 1'
#
loop_
_entity.id
_entity.type
_entity.pdbx_description
1 polymer ?
#
loop_
_entity_poly.entity_id
_entity_poly.type
_entity_poly.pdbx_seq_one_letter_code
_entity_poly.pdbx_strand_id
1 'polypeptide(L)'
;MSKKIVVLTGAGMSADSGLKTFRDEDGLWEGHDVMEVASPHGFAKNPDLVLEFYNQRRRQLRQAAPNKGHEALAALESHYEVTKNTQNVDDLHE
;
A
#
# COMPACT_ATOMS: atom_id res chain seq x y z
N MET A 1 -33.22 -2.56 2.61
CA MET A 1 -31.99 -2.00 2.03
C MET A 1 -30.80 -2.81 2.53
N SER A 2 -29.80 -3.07 1.68
CA SER A 2 -28.53 -3.67 2.13
C SER A 2 -27.86 -2.74 3.14
N LYS A 3 -27.23 -3.28 4.18
CA LYS A 3 -26.46 -2.46 5.13
C LYS A 3 -25.16 -2.02 4.43
N LYS A 4 -24.80 -0.75 4.63
CA LYS A 4 -23.57 -0.17 4.07
C LYS A 4 -22.41 -0.31 5.06
N ILE A 5 -21.26 -0.74 4.58
CA ILE A 5 -20.02 -0.85 5.36
C ILE A 5 -18.93 -0.06 4.64
N VAL A 6 -18.24 0.81 5.36
CA VAL A 6 -17.06 1.51 4.84
C VAL A 6 -15.84 0.97 5.56
N VAL A 7 -14.81 0.58 4.81
CA VAL A 7 -13.55 0.06 5.33
C VAL A 7 -12.42 0.99 4.90
N LEU A 8 -11.63 1.45 5.86
CA LEU A 8 -10.38 2.19 5.61
C LEU A 8 -9.20 1.25 5.82
N THR A 9 -8.38 1.04 4.80
CA THR A 9 -7.16 0.23 4.88
C THR A 9 -5.90 1.09 4.73
N GLY A 10 -4.78 0.56 5.21
CA GLY A 10 -3.45 1.12 5.05
C GLY A 10 -2.42 0.01 4.94
N ALA A 11 -1.13 0.36 4.97
CA ALA A 11 -0.06 -0.55 4.55
C ALA A 11 -0.03 -1.88 5.32
N GLY A 12 -0.50 -1.90 6.57
CA GLY A 12 -0.63 -3.13 7.37
C GLY A 12 -1.52 -4.20 6.72
N MET A 13 -2.50 -3.83 5.88
CA MET A 13 -3.32 -4.78 5.13
C MET A 13 -2.47 -5.62 4.15
N SER A 14 -1.42 -5.03 3.59
CA SER A 14 -0.55 -5.67 2.59
C SER A 14 0.71 -6.30 3.19
N ALA A 15 0.92 -6.21 4.51
CA ALA A 15 2.10 -6.73 5.18
C ALA A 15 2.25 -8.26 5.00
N ASP A 16 1.16 -9.01 5.17
CA ASP A 16 1.12 -10.46 4.97
C ASP A 16 1.29 -10.88 3.50
N SER A 17 1.23 -9.92 2.56
CA SER A 17 1.52 -10.12 1.13
C SER A 17 2.99 -9.89 0.79
N GLY A 18 3.85 -9.67 1.79
CA GLY A 18 5.29 -9.46 1.61
C GLY A 18 5.69 -8.03 1.28
N LEU A 19 4.75 -7.07 1.36
CA LEU A 19 5.03 -5.65 1.17
C LEU A 19 5.35 -5.00 2.52
N LYS A 20 6.46 -4.25 2.59
CA LYS A 20 6.81 -3.55 3.83
C LYS A 20 5.85 -2.39 4.09
N THR A 21 5.53 -2.18 5.37
CA THR A 21 4.72 -1.05 5.80
C THR A 21 5.46 0.26 5.62
N PHE A 22 4.70 1.35 5.49
CA PHE A 22 5.28 2.69 5.49
C PHE A 22 5.73 3.06 6.90
N ARG A 23 6.98 3.54 7.02
CA ARG A 23 7.62 4.04 8.25
C ARG A 23 7.82 2.95 9.32
N ASP A 24 9.05 2.45 9.42
CA ASP A 24 9.52 1.77 10.63
C ASP A 24 9.77 2.79 11.77
N GLU A 25 9.98 2.31 13.01
CA GLU A 25 10.14 3.13 14.21
C GLU A 25 11.22 4.23 14.06
N ASP A 26 12.21 3.99 13.22
CA ASP A 26 13.34 4.89 12.95
C ASP A 26 13.06 5.98 11.91
N GLY A 27 11.84 6.06 11.37
CA GLY A 27 11.45 7.07 10.37
C GLY A 27 11.91 6.76 8.94
N LEU A 28 12.48 5.58 8.71
CA LEU A 28 12.94 5.11 7.40
C LEU A 28 11.84 4.32 6.68
N TRP A 29 11.87 4.36 5.34
CA TRP A 29 11.09 3.48 4.48
C TRP A 29 12.03 2.75 3.54
N GLU A 30 12.12 1.42 3.67
CA GLU A 30 13.08 0.59 2.93
C GLU A 30 14.53 1.08 3.09
N GLY A 31 14.87 1.61 4.26
CA GLY A 31 16.21 2.15 4.57
C GLY A 31 16.48 3.57 4.07
N HIS A 32 15.49 4.25 3.48
CA HIS A 32 15.60 5.64 3.04
C HIS A 32 14.84 6.59 3.97
N ASP A 33 15.35 7.81 4.15
CA ASP A 33 14.55 8.90 4.72
C ASP A 33 13.34 9.15 3.80
N VAL A 34 12.15 9.08 4.37
CA VAL A 34 10.88 9.28 3.67
C VAL A 34 10.85 10.62 2.93
N MET A 35 11.44 11.68 3.48
CA MET A 35 11.45 12.99 2.85
C MET A 35 12.34 13.05 1.60
N GLU A 36 13.33 12.17 1.48
CA GLU A 36 14.16 12.08 0.28
C GLU A 36 13.46 11.34 -0.86
N VAL A 37 12.65 10.31 -0.54
CA VAL A 37 12.06 9.43 -1.55
C VAL A 37 10.58 9.67 -1.83
N ALA A 38 9.85 10.30 -0.91
CA ALA A 38 8.40 10.47 -0.97
C ALA A 38 7.97 11.93 -0.73
N SER A 39 8.72 12.91 -1.25
CA SER A 39 8.32 14.31 -1.24
C SER A 39 8.58 15.01 -2.58
N PRO A 40 7.82 16.07 -2.93
CA PRO A 40 8.10 16.87 -4.13
C PRO A 40 9.51 17.47 -4.13
N HIS A 41 10.02 17.84 -2.96
CA HIS A 41 11.38 18.37 -2.81
C HIS A 41 12.44 17.29 -3.03
N GLY A 42 12.23 16.08 -2.49
CA GLY A 42 13.10 14.93 -2.72
C GLY A 42 13.20 14.57 -4.22
N PHE A 43 12.06 14.54 -4.91
CA PHE A 43 12.02 14.33 -6.36
C PHE A 43 12.72 15.45 -7.14
N ALA A 44 12.51 16.71 -6.79
CA ALA A 44 13.20 17.83 -7.43
C ALA A 44 14.72 17.83 -7.18
N LYS A 45 15.16 17.36 -6.01
CA LYS A 45 16.58 17.28 -5.61
C LYS A 45 17.29 16.12 -6.30
N ASN A 46 16.68 14.93 -6.35
CA ASN A 46 17.28 13.74 -6.94
C ASN A 46 16.20 12.80 -7.55
N PRO A 47 15.75 13.08 -8.79
CA PRO A 47 14.68 12.30 -9.41
C PRO A 47 15.10 10.85 -9.69
N ASP A 48 16.37 10.59 -10.01
CA ASP A 48 16.87 9.23 -10.28
C ASP A 48 16.76 8.32 -9.06
N LEU A 49 17.11 8.85 -7.87
CA LEU A 49 16.92 8.13 -6.60
C LEU A 49 15.45 7.80 -6.37
N VAL A 50 14.55 8.76 -6.54
CA VAL A 50 13.11 8.55 -6.33
C VAL A 50 12.54 7.57 -7.34
N LEU A 51 12.92 7.67 -8.61
CA LEU A 51 12.46 6.77 -9.66
C LEU A 51 12.94 5.36 -9.44
N GLU A 52 14.23 5.16 -9.10
CA GLU A 52 14.73 3.83 -8.76
C GLU A 52 14.08 3.30 -7.48
N PHE A 53 13.81 4.18 -6.52
CA PHE A 53 13.08 3.81 -5.33
C PHE A 53 11.70 3.24 -5.70
N TYR A 54 10.86 3.98 -6.43
CA TYR A 54 9.55 3.46 -6.83
C TYR A 54 9.62 2.31 -7.85
N ASN A 55 10.68 2.20 -8.66
CA ASN A 55 10.90 1.05 -9.54
C ASN A 55 11.05 -0.24 -8.75
N GLN A 56 11.85 -0.25 -7.68
CA GLN A 56 12.03 -1.42 -6.83
C GLN A 56 10.72 -1.84 -6.17
N ARG A 57 9.92 -0.88 -5.69
CA ARG A 57 8.57 -1.12 -5.14
C ARG A 57 7.63 -1.73 -6.18
N ARG A 58 7.63 -1.22 -7.42
CA ARG A 58 6.91 -1.84 -8.54
C ARG A 58 7.40 -3.26 -8.86
N ARG A 59 8.69 -3.56 -8.68
CA ARG A 59 9.23 -4.92 -8.86
C ARG A 59 8.75 -5.86 -7.74
N GLN A 60 8.74 -5.40 -6.49
CA GLN A 60 8.24 -6.15 -5.34
C GLN A 60 6.74 -6.46 -5.49
N LEU A 61 5.92 -5.46 -5.87
CA LEU A 61 4.48 -5.64 -6.06
C LEU A 61 4.15 -6.78 -7.03
N ARG A 62 4.92 -6.94 -8.12
CA ARG A 62 4.72 -8.04 -9.08
C ARG A 62 4.91 -9.45 -8.49
N GLN A 63 5.49 -9.56 -7.30
CA GLN A 63 5.68 -10.81 -6.59
C GLN A 63 4.66 -11.00 -5.45
N ALA A 64 3.91 -9.95 -5.11
CA ALA A 64 2.87 -10.00 -4.10
C ALA A 64 1.58 -10.59 -4.66
N ALA A 65 0.77 -11.16 -3.77
CA ALA A 65 -0.58 -11.62 -4.08
C ALA A 65 -1.53 -11.17 -2.97
N PRO A 66 -2.84 -11.02 -3.25
CA PRO A 66 -3.84 -10.79 -2.21
C PRO A 66 -3.71 -11.83 -1.10
N ASN A 67 -3.71 -11.37 0.15
CA ASN A 67 -3.72 -12.23 1.33
C ASN A 67 -5.15 -12.46 1.84
N LYS A 68 -5.29 -13.25 2.91
CA LYS A 68 -6.60 -13.58 3.51
C LYS A 68 -7.42 -12.35 3.94
N GLY A 69 -6.78 -11.23 4.29
CA GLY A 69 -7.46 -9.99 4.62
C GLY A 69 -8.15 -9.36 3.41
N HIS A 70 -7.47 -9.35 2.26
CA HIS A 70 -8.03 -8.90 0.98
C HIS A 70 -9.18 -9.83 0.54
N GLU A 71 -8.95 -11.14 0.58
CA GLU A 71 -9.96 -12.15 0.23
C GLU A 71 -11.22 -12.04 1.10
N ALA A 72 -11.05 -11.84 2.41
CA ALA A 72 -12.16 -11.67 3.34
C ALA A 72 -12.96 -10.40 3.06
N LEU A 73 -12.29 -9.31 2.70
CA LEU A 73 -12.96 -8.05 2.36
C LEU A 73 -13.71 -8.15 1.03
N ALA A 74 -13.15 -8.83 0.03
CA ALA A 74 -13.84 -9.15 -1.22
C ALA A 74 -15.05 -10.07 -0.98
N ALA A 75 -14.93 -11.09 -0.12
CA ALA A 75 -16.06 -11.95 0.24
C ALA A 75 -17.20 -11.19 0.93
N LEU A 76 -16.87 -10.15 1.71
CA LEU A 76 -17.85 -9.30 2.40
C LEU A 76 -18.80 -8.57 1.44
N GLU A 77 -18.33 -8.24 0.23
CA GLU A 77 -19.11 -7.58 -0.84
C GLU A 77 -20.31 -8.45 -1.31
N SER A 78 -20.27 -9.76 -1.09
CA SER A 78 -21.40 -10.65 -1.39
C SER A 78 -22.56 -10.52 -0.39
N HIS A 79 -22.33 -9.89 0.76
CA HIS A 79 -23.31 -9.80 1.86
C HIS A 79 -23.74 -8.37 2.17
N TYR A 80 -22.91 -7.38 1.83
CA TYR A 80 -23.11 -5.97 2.18
C TYR A 80 -22.74 -5.06 1.01
N GLU A 81 -23.27 -3.83 1.03
CA GLU A 81 -22.74 -2.76 0.17
C GLU A 81 -21.45 -2.25 0.83
N VAL A 82 -20.30 -2.69 0.33
CA VAL A 82 -18.98 -2.34 0.91
C VAL A 82 -18.32 -1.23 0.08
N THR A 83 -17.78 -0.23 0.76
CA THR A 83 -16.88 0.78 0.18
C THR A 83 -15.49 0.61 0.78
N LYS A 84 -14.51 0.30 -0.07
CA LYS A 84 -13.10 0.17 0.30
C LYS A 84 -12.40 1.50 0.02
N ASN A 85 -11.96 2.18 1.08
CA ASN A 85 -11.07 3.34 0.99
C ASN A 85 -9.68 2.87 1.42
N THR A 86 -8.66 3.06 0.58
CA THR A 86 -7.30 2.63 0.93
C THR A 86 -6.32 3.79 0.85
N GLN A 87 -5.34 3.77 1.75
CA GLN A 87 -4.14 4.58 1.67
C GLN A 87 -3.02 3.88 0.88
N ASN A 88 -3.23 2.59 0.54
CA ASN A 88 -2.26 1.84 -0.22
C ASN A 88 -2.21 2.33 -1.66
N VAL A 89 -1.05 2.13 -2.27
CA VAL A 89 -0.78 2.41 -3.68
C VAL A 89 -0.51 1.12 -4.46
N ASP A 90 -0.73 -0.03 -3.82
CA ASP A 90 -0.80 -1.34 -4.45
C ASP A 90 -2.21 -1.63 -4.97
N ASP A 91 -2.34 -2.69 -5.78
CA ASP A 91 -3.57 -3.13 -6.43
C ASP A 91 -4.10 -4.46 -5.86
N LEU A 92 -3.89 -4.72 -4.57
CA LEU A 92 -4.27 -6.00 -3.96
C LEU A 92 -5.74 -6.07 -3.51
N HIS A 93 -6.49 -4.97 -3.57
CA HIS A 93 -7.93 -4.94 -3.25
C HIS A 93 -8.83 -5.17 -4.48
N GLU A 94 -8.24 -5.09 -5.67
CA GLU A 94 -8.82 -5.22 -7.00
C GLU A 94 -9.04 -6.68 -7.41
#